data_AF-A0A4Q6A9B7-F1
#
_entry.id   AF-A0A4Q6A9B7-F1
#
_cell.length_a   1.000
_cell.length_b   1.000
_cell.length_c   1.000
_cell.angle_alpha   90.00
_cell.angle_beta   90.00
_cell.angle_gamma   90.00
#
_symmetry.space_group_name_H-M   'P 1'
#
loop_
_entity.id
_entity.type
_entity.pdbx_description
1 polymer ?
#
loop_
_entity_poly.entity_id
_entity_poly.type
_entity_poly.pdbx_seq_one_letter_code
_entity_poly.pdbx_strand_id
1 'polypeptide(L)'
;DPKNGQNLFDFGRDSKTYWVKGLTPFHHRVQTGYTFRRYNDFAGPRASYDYDYSQAIVFLRLAEFYLNYAEIQIALGNEALAREYINRVRKRPSVNMPDVIATGAELVRVYRAERAIELHLEDSRFFDLMRWKAAPGNIDIPTRGLTRVLMDWTGTQAGDLAGKLSYTYGVIPEAEIRKPWKGDYYYLLPIPNDEIRKSNGVLKQNPGY
;
A
#
# COMPACT_ATOMS: atom_id res chain seq x y z
N ASP A 1 25.61 21.71 -14.46
CA ASP A 1 25.10 22.96 -13.90
C ASP A 1 23.61 22.80 -13.66
N PRO A 2 23.16 22.79 -12.40
CA PRO A 2 21.74 22.62 -12.11
C PRO A 2 20.91 23.72 -12.77
N LYS A 3 20.06 23.36 -13.74
CA LYS A 3 19.15 24.31 -14.38
C LYS A 3 17.86 24.40 -13.55
N ASN A 4 17.53 25.59 -13.07
CA ASN A 4 16.25 25.84 -12.42
C ASN A 4 15.09 25.46 -13.33
N GLY A 5 14.11 24.74 -12.78
CA GLY A 5 12.94 24.27 -13.53
C GLY A 5 13.18 22.99 -14.35
N GLN A 6 14.37 22.37 -14.26
CA GLN A 6 14.60 21.06 -14.85
C GLN A 6 13.68 20.02 -14.21
N ASN A 7 12.95 19.27 -15.03
CA ASN A 7 12.24 18.10 -14.56
C ASN A 7 13.26 17.03 -14.19
N LEU A 8 13.39 16.73 -12.89
CA LEU A 8 14.37 15.75 -12.44
C LEU A 8 13.88 14.32 -12.70
N PHE A 9 12.56 14.12 -12.77
CA PHE A 9 11.94 12.83 -12.99
C PHE A 9 10.62 12.98 -13.75
N ASP A 10 10.50 12.32 -14.89
CA ASP A 10 9.19 11.90 -15.39
C ASP A 10 8.97 10.44 -14.96
N PHE A 11 7.81 10.14 -14.37
CA PHE A 11 7.50 8.77 -13.93
C PHE A 11 6.94 8.00 -15.14
N GLY A 12 7.43 6.77 -15.38
CA GLY A 12 6.90 5.93 -16.46
C GLY A 12 7.78 4.76 -16.84
N ARG A 13 7.16 3.74 -17.48
CA ARG A 13 7.88 2.58 -18.06
C ARG A 13 8.90 3.02 -19.13
N ASP A 14 8.65 4.14 -19.79
CA ASP A 14 9.46 4.69 -20.90
C ASP A 14 10.11 6.03 -20.56
N SER A 15 10.31 6.31 -19.27
CA SER A 15 10.90 7.57 -18.81
C SER A 15 12.24 7.86 -19.49
N LYS A 16 12.35 9.01 -20.17
CA LYS A 16 13.58 9.43 -20.85
C LYS A 16 14.58 10.11 -19.89
N THR A 17 14.15 10.42 -18.67
CA THR A 17 15.00 11.01 -17.61
C THR A 17 16.00 10.03 -16.98
N TYR A 18 16.02 8.77 -17.42
CA TYR A 18 16.91 7.69 -16.95
C TYR A 18 18.42 7.93 -17.12
N TRP A 19 18.85 8.98 -17.83
CA TRP A 19 20.27 9.23 -18.15
C TRP A 19 20.90 10.44 -17.44
N VAL A 20 20.41 10.83 -16.27
CA VAL A 20 21.15 11.77 -15.43
C VAL A 20 22.18 10.97 -14.61
N LYS A 21 23.42 11.05 -15.09
CA LYS A 21 24.67 10.59 -14.46
C LYS A 21 24.65 10.80 -12.93
N GLY A 22 24.29 9.76 -12.19
CA GLY A 22 24.47 9.65 -10.74
C GLY A 22 23.57 10.56 -9.89
N LEU A 23 23.29 10.08 -8.67
CA LEU A 23 22.70 10.81 -7.54
C LEU A 23 21.18 10.86 -7.41
N THR A 24 20.49 9.75 -7.71
CA THR A 24 19.17 9.53 -7.08
C THR A 24 19.14 8.15 -6.42
N PRO A 25 18.60 8.00 -5.19
CA PRO A 25 18.53 6.69 -4.52
C PRO A 25 17.63 5.68 -5.24
N PHE A 26 16.84 6.12 -6.22
CA PHE A 26 15.77 5.36 -6.87
C PHE A 26 16.23 4.80 -8.22
N HIS A 27 17.28 3.98 -8.22
CA HIS A 27 17.87 3.45 -9.47
C HIS A 27 17.01 2.41 -10.21
N HIS A 28 15.80 2.06 -9.74
CA HIS A 28 14.95 1.06 -10.37
C HIS A 28 13.46 1.40 -10.26
N ARG A 29 12.79 1.68 -11.38
CA ARG A 29 11.33 1.55 -11.65
C ARG A 29 10.36 1.84 -10.48
N VAL A 30 10.54 2.91 -9.70
CA VAL A 30 9.56 3.32 -8.69
C VAL A 30 8.45 4.11 -9.36
N GLN A 31 7.34 3.46 -9.70
CA GLN A 31 6.25 4.08 -10.47
C GLN A 31 5.53 5.21 -9.71
N THR A 32 5.39 5.10 -8.38
CA THR A 32 4.58 6.04 -7.59
C THR A 32 5.37 7.17 -6.92
N GLY A 33 6.70 7.10 -6.97
CA GLY A 33 7.59 7.95 -6.17
C GLY A 33 7.70 7.55 -4.69
N TYR A 34 7.09 6.43 -4.28
CA TYR A 34 7.15 5.92 -2.90
C TYR A 34 7.73 4.50 -2.87
N THR A 35 8.47 4.20 -1.82
CA THR A 35 8.99 2.85 -1.52
C THR A 35 8.55 2.43 -0.12
N PHE A 36 8.52 1.12 0.12
CA PHE A 36 8.16 0.60 1.44
C PHE A 36 9.33 0.70 2.40
N ARG A 37 9.09 1.29 3.57
CA ARG A 37 10.06 1.30 4.67
C ARG A 37 9.89 0.10 5.61
N ARG A 38 8.66 -0.35 5.81
CA ARG A 38 8.32 -1.47 6.70
C ARG A 38 9.03 -2.74 6.21
N TYR A 39 9.52 -3.56 7.16
CA TYR A 39 10.31 -4.78 6.92
C TYR A 39 11.66 -4.57 6.23
N ASN A 40 12.13 -3.34 6.10
CA ASN A 40 13.46 -3.05 5.59
C ASN A 40 14.32 -2.44 6.72
N ASP A 41 15.54 -2.94 6.85
CA ASP A 41 16.55 -2.34 7.73
C ASP A 41 17.33 -1.27 6.95
N PHE A 42 17.08 -0.01 7.28
CA PHE A 42 17.79 1.14 6.70
C PHE A 42 19.00 1.59 7.52
N ALA A 43 19.24 0.98 8.68
CA ALA A 43 20.42 1.22 9.51
C ALA A 43 21.53 0.18 9.27
N GLY A 44 21.18 -0.96 8.67
CA GLY A 44 22.11 -2.03 8.30
C GLY A 44 23.11 -1.64 7.20
N PRO A 45 24.09 -2.52 6.93
CA PRO A 45 25.06 -2.30 5.87
C PRO A 45 24.38 -2.21 4.50
N ARG A 46 25.07 -1.58 3.54
CA ARG A 46 24.60 -1.53 2.16
C ARG A 46 24.33 -2.95 1.66
N ALA A 47 23.23 -3.12 0.91
CA ALA A 47 22.87 -4.39 0.29
C ALA A 47 24.06 -4.95 -0.53
N SER A 48 24.49 -6.17 -0.23
CA SER A 48 25.52 -6.93 -0.93
C SER A 48 25.08 -8.37 -1.11
N TYR A 49 25.48 -9.00 -2.21
CA TYR A 49 25.29 -10.44 -2.41
C TYR A 49 26.18 -11.29 -1.50
N ASP A 50 27.15 -10.67 -0.82
CA ASP A 50 28.09 -11.34 0.08
C ASP A 50 27.53 -11.54 1.51
N TYR A 51 26.32 -11.02 1.78
CA TYR A 51 25.69 -11.09 3.09
C TYR A 51 24.37 -11.85 3.04
N ASP A 52 24.15 -12.68 4.06
CA ASP A 52 22.84 -13.25 4.35
C ASP A 52 21.99 -12.23 5.11
N TYR A 53 20.79 -11.95 4.60
CA TYR A 53 19.83 -11.09 5.26
C TYR A 53 18.71 -11.93 5.88
N SER A 54 18.57 -11.85 7.20
CA SER A 54 17.42 -12.42 7.90
C SER A 54 16.30 -11.37 8.00
N GLN A 55 15.16 -11.64 7.37
CA GLN A 55 13.96 -10.83 7.52
C GLN A 55 12.90 -11.61 8.28
N ALA A 56 12.33 -11.00 9.32
CA ALA A 56 11.22 -11.59 10.05
C ALA A 56 9.91 -11.33 9.31
N ILE A 57 9.27 -12.40 8.83
CA ILE A 57 7.93 -12.33 8.24
C ILE A 57 6.91 -12.54 9.36
N VAL A 58 6.05 -11.55 9.57
CA VAL A 58 5.01 -11.62 10.59
C VAL A 58 3.76 -12.23 9.97
N PHE A 59 3.38 -13.41 10.47
CA PHE A 59 2.12 -14.06 10.09
C PHE A 59 0.95 -13.66 11.00
N LEU A 60 1.20 -13.54 12.30
CA LEU A 60 0.21 -13.17 13.30
C LEU A 60 0.87 -12.29 14.36
N ARG A 61 0.14 -11.28 14.84
CA ARG A 61 0.59 -10.45 15.96
C ARG A 61 -0.57 -9.84 16.72
N LEU A 62 -0.30 -9.45 17.97
CA LEU A 62 -1.30 -9.00 18.92
C LEU A 62 -2.24 -7.89 18.40
N ALA A 63 -1.75 -6.94 17.61
CA ALA A 63 -2.60 -5.88 17.08
C ALA A 63 -3.71 -6.41 16.17
N GLU A 64 -3.44 -7.46 15.40
CA GLU A 64 -4.46 -8.11 14.57
C GLU A 64 -5.57 -8.68 15.45
N PHE A 65 -5.23 -9.36 16.56
CA PHE A 65 -6.22 -9.91 17.49
C PHE A 65 -7.08 -8.82 18.13
N TYR A 66 -6.50 -7.66 18.48
CA TYR A 66 -7.28 -6.52 18.94
C TYR A 66 -8.26 -6.01 17.87
N LEU A 67 -7.81 -5.92 16.62
CA LEU A 67 -8.66 -5.48 15.52
C LEU A 67 -9.71 -6.54 15.14
N ASN A 68 -9.41 -7.83 15.24
CA ASN A 68 -10.39 -8.91 15.02
C ASN A 68 -11.48 -8.83 16.08
N TYR A 69 -11.10 -8.67 17.36
CA TYR A 69 -12.06 -8.50 18.44
C TYR A 69 -12.90 -7.24 18.27
N ALA A 70 -12.29 -6.11 17.91
CA ALA A 70 -13.03 -4.88 17.63
C ALA A 70 -14.07 -5.05 16.52
N GLU A 71 -13.74 -5.77 15.44
CA GLU A 71 -14.69 -6.05 14.35
C GLU A 71 -15.89 -6.86 14.82
N ILE A 72 -15.64 -7.91 15.62
CA ILE A 72 -16.68 -8.72 16.22
C ILE A 72 -17.59 -7.84 17.09
N GLN A 73 -17.02 -6.97 17.91
CA GLN A 73 -17.82 -6.07 18.76
C GLN A 73 -18.63 -5.06 17.94
N ILE A 74 -18.12 -4.56 16.83
CA ILE A 74 -18.89 -3.72 15.89
C ILE A 74 -20.09 -4.51 15.34
N ALA A 75 -19.87 -5.75 14.89
CA ALA A 75 -20.94 -6.59 14.35
C ALA A 75 -22.02 -6.94 15.39
N LEU A 76 -21.64 -7.02 16.66
CA LEU A 76 -22.55 -7.24 17.79
C LEU A 76 -23.22 -5.95 18.31
N GLY A 77 -22.86 -4.77 17.79
CA GLY A 77 -23.37 -3.47 18.25
C GLY A 77 -22.70 -2.92 19.52
N ASN A 78 -21.64 -3.57 20.01
CA ASN A 78 -20.89 -3.20 21.22
C ASN A 78 -19.82 -2.15 20.92
N GLU A 79 -20.23 -0.98 20.44
CA GLU A 79 -19.30 0.02 19.90
C GLU A 79 -18.30 0.57 20.92
N ALA A 80 -18.69 0.70 22.19
CA ALA A 80 -17.79 1.17 23.24
C ALA A 80 -16.57 0.25 23.39
N LEU A 81 -16.82 -1.07 23.36
CA LEU A 81 -15.77 -2.07 23.44
C LEU A 81 -14.96 -2.13 22.15
N ALA A 82 -15.61 -1.98 20.99
CA ALA A 82 -14.90 -1.88 19.72
C ALA A 82 -13.89 -0.72 19.71
N ARG A 83 -14.32 0.49 20.12
CA ARG A 83 -13.44 1.66 20.25
C ARG A 83 -12.29 1.42 21.21
N GLU A 84 -12.55 0.78 22.36
CA GLU A 84 -11.49 0.45 23.32
C GLU A 84 -10.36 -0.34 22.65
N TYR A 85 -10.69 -1.40 21.91
CA TYR A 85 -9.69 -2.27 21.29
C TYR A 85 -9.01 -1.64 20.07
N ILE A 86 -9.73 -0.82 19.30
CA ILE A 86 -9.12 0.02 18.26
C ILE A 86 -8.10 0.99 18.89
N ASN A 87 -8.46 1.63 20.00
CA ASN A 87 -7.61 2.60 20.68
C ASN A 87 -6.40 1.96 21.35
N ARG A 88 -6.43 0.67 21.73
CA ARG A 88 -5.23 -0.06 22.17
C ARG A 88 -4.14 -0.10 21.09
N VAL A 89 -4.53 -0.23 19.82
CA VAL A 89 -3.58 -0.17 18.69
C VAL A 89 -3.03 1.24 18.52
N ARG A 90 -3.92 2.24 18.53
CA ARG A 90 -3.58 3.66 18.30
C ARG A 90 -2.72 4.28 19.40
N LYS A 91 -2.97 3.91 20.66
CA LYS A 91 -2.22 4.39 21.85
C LYS A 91 -0.86 3.74 22.03
N ARG A 92 -0.49 2.74 21.22
CA ARG A 92 0.84 2.13 21.30
C ARG A 92 1.89 3.26 21.21
N PRO A 93 2.93 3.28 22.07
CA PRO A 93 3.88 4.41 22.11
C PRO A 93 4.55 4.74 20.78
N SER A 94 4.78 3.75 19.91
CA SER A 94 5.35 3.94 18.57
C SER A 94 4.36 4.49 17.52
N VAL A 95 3.07 4.56 17.84
CA VAL A 95 2.00 5.06 16.96
C VAL A 95 1.47 6.40 17.47
N ASN A 96 1.10 6.45 18.75
CA ASN A 96 0.67 7.66 19.45
C ASN A 96 -0.42 8.48 18.70
N MET A 97 -1.45 7.79 18.22
CA MET A 97 -2.57 8.41 17.50
C MET A 97 -3.74 8.72 18.43
N PRO A 98 -4.53 9.80 18.17
CA PRO A 98 -5.69 10.16 18.99
C PRO A 98 -6.77 9.07 19.05
N ASP A 99 -7.59 9.05 20.08
CA ASP A 99 -8.66 8.07 20.22
C ASP A 99 -9.74 8.20 19.14
N VAL A 100 -10.25 7.06 18.69
CA VAL A 100 -11.45 6.97 17.87
C VAL A 100 -12.66 7.20 18.76
N ILE A 101 -13.45 8.21 18.39
CA ILE A 101 -14.74 8.54 19.01
C ILE A 101 -15.93 8.27 18.08
N ALA A 102 -15.66 7.80 16.87
CA ALA A 102 -16.67 7.50 15.85
C ALA A 102 -17.70 6.47 16.31
N THR A 103 -18.92 6.57 15.77
CA THR A 103 -20.05 5.68 16.03
C THR A 103 -20.72 5.24 14.74
N GLY A 104 -21.56 4.21 14.79
CA GLY A 104 -22.36 3.70 13.68
C GLY A 104 -21.53 3.37 12.43
N ALA A 105 -22.03 3.82 11.27
CA ALA A 105 -21.36 3.60 9.99
C ALA A 105 -19.96 4.24 9.93
N GLU A 106 -19.74 5.35 10.64
CA GLU A 106 -18.44 6.01 10.68
C GLU A 106 -17.43 5.21 11.48
N LEU A 107 -17.86 4.52 12.56
CA LEU A 107 -17.00 3.59 13.29
C LEU A 107 -16.52 2.44 12.39
N VAL A 108 -17.41 1.87 11.57
CA VAL A 108 -17.06 0.81 10.60
C VAL A 108 -16.01 1.34 9.61
N ARG A 109 -16.21 2.56 9.08
CA ARG A 109 -15.28 3.19 8.13
C ARG A 109 -13.89 3.40 8.75
N VAL A 110 -13.85 3.97 9.95
CA VAL A 110 -12.61 4.22 10.69
C VAL A 110 -11.92 2.90 11.03
N TYR A 111 -12.65 1.89 11.48
CA TYR A 111 -12.12 0.56 11.75
C TYR A 111 -11.44 -0.06 10.52
N ARG A 112 -12.11 -0.04 9.36
CA ARG A 112 -11.56 -0.59 8.11
C ARG A 112 -10.31 0.17 7.65
N ALA A 113 -10.25 1.48 7.88
CA ALA A 113 -9.07 2.29 7.60
C ALA A 113 -7.91 1.96 8.56
N GLU A 114 -8.19 1.84 9.86
CA GLU A 114 -7.21 1.47 10.88
C GLU A 114 -6.57 0.12 10.55
N ARG A 115 -7.40 -0.89 10.23
CA ARG A 115 -6.91 -2.22 9.86
C ARG A 115 -6.02 -2.20 8.62
N ALA A 116 -6.39 -1.42 7.61
CA ALA A 116 -5.60 -1.29 6.38
C ALA A 116 -4.24 -0.64 6.61
N ILE A 117 -4.14 0.33 7.52
CA ILE A 117 -2.90 1.02 7.87
C ILE A 117 -2.03 0.11 8.75
N GLU A 118 -2.59 -0.39 9.84
CA GLU A 118 -1.86 -1.15 10.84
C GLU A 118 -1.26 -2.43 10.24
N LEU A 119 -2.03 -3.18 9.44
CA LEU A 119 -1.65 -4.46 8.84
C LEU A 119 -1.11 -4.32 7.39
N HIS A 120 -0.70 -3.12 6.98
CA HIS A 120 -0.09 -2.91 5.66
C HIS A 120 1.16 -3.78 5.46
N LEU A 121 1.22 -4.52 4.34
CA LEU A 121 2.25 -5.51 3.99
C LEU A 121 2.25 -6.79 4.87
N GLU A 122 1.12 -7.12 5.48
CA GLU A 122 0.92 -8.36 6.26
C GLU A 122 -0.18 -9.24 5.64
N ASP A 123 -0.24 -9.31 4.31
CA ASP A 123 -1.21 -10.14 3.55
C ASP A 123 -2.70 -9.99 3.90
N SER A 124 -3.09 -8.92 4.59
CA SER A 124 -4.46 -8.72 5.10
C SER A 124 -5.38 -8.04 4.09
N ARG A 125 -4.90 -6.97 3.44
CA ARG A 125 -5.75 -6.03 2.69
C ARG A 125 -6.54 -6.68 1.57
N PHE A 126 -5.95 -7.65 0.89
CA PHE A 126 -6.66 -8.42 -0.14
C PHE A 126 -7.87 -9.12 0.48
N PHE A 127 -7.65 -10.03 1.43
CA PHE A 127 -8.72 -10.83 2.03
C PHE A 127 -9.77 -9.97 2.76
N ASP A 128 -9.36 -8.88 3.39
CA ASP A 128 -10.28 -7.91 4.02
C ASP A 128 -11.27 -7.31 3.00
N LEU A 129 -10.80 -6.87 1.84
CA LEU A 129 -11.68 -6.34 0.79
C LEU A 129 -12.61 -7.43 0.22
N MET A 130 -12.12 -8.67 0.12
CA MET A 130 -12.92 -9.80 -0.38
C MET A 130 -14.05 -10.17 0.56
N ARG A 131 -13.75 -10.39 1.85
CA ARG A 131 -14.74 -10.83 2.84
C ARG A 131 -15.77 -9.75 3.17
N TRP A 132 -15.39 -8.48 3.06
CA TRP A 132 -16.32 -7.35 3.20
C TRP A 132 -17.13 -7.05 1.94
N LYS A 133 -16.86 -7.73 0.82
CA LYS A 133 -17.36 -7.37 -0.50
C LYS A 133 -17.17 -5.88 -0.84
N ALA A 134 -15.99 -5.37 -0.52
CA ALA A 134 -15.63 -3.96 -0.64
C ALA A 134 -14.57 -3.70 -1.73
N ALA A 135 -14.25 -4.70 -2.56
CA ALA A 135 -13.31 -4.55 -3.66
C ALA A 135 -13.77 -3.54 -4.75
N PRO A 136 -15.05 -3.54 -5.20
CA PRO A 136 -15.52 -2.58 -6.19
C PRO A 136 -15.31 -1.13 -5.71
N GLY A 137 -14.75 -0.29 -6.57
CA GLY A 137 -14.42 1.11 -6.25
C GLY A 137 -13.18 1.30 -5.38
N ASN A 138 -12.54 0.24 -4.88
CA ASN A 138 -11.34 0.33 -4.03
C ASN A 138 -10.09 -0.25 -4.72
N ILE A 139 -10.25 -1.18 -5.66
CA ILE A 139 -9.11 -1.82 -6.36
C ILE A 139 -8.99 -1.42 -7.84
N ASP A 140 -10.06 -0.84 -8.39
CA ASP A 140 -10.18 -0.34 -9.76
C ASP A 140 -9.96 1.18 -9.85
N ILE A 141 -9.48 1.80 -8.76
CA ILE A 141 -9.05 3.19 -8.78
C ILE A 141 -7.75 3.35 -9.58
N PRO A 142 -7.63 4.41 -10.40
CA PRO A 142 -6.37 4.72 -11.08
C PRO A 142 -5.23 4.86 -10.07
N THR A 143 -4.05 4.36 -10.43
CA THR A 143 -2.86 4.48 -9.56
C THR A 143 -2.47 5.95 -9.46
N ARG A 144 -2.21 6.42 -8.24
CA ARG A 144 -1.86 7.80 -7.94
C ARG A 144 -0.51 7.86 -7.24
N GLY A 145 0.24 8.93 -7.48
CA GLY A 145 1.56 9.14 -6.91
C GLY A 145 2.14 10.48 -7.31
N LEU A 146 3.45 10.61 -7.15
CA LEU A 146 4.18 11.75 -7.69
C LEU A 146 4.16 11.67 -9.22
N THR A 147 3.80 12.77 -9.89
CA THR A 147 3.75 12.84 -11.36
C THR A 147 4.85 13.71 -11.94
N ARG A 148 5.43 14.59 -11.12
CA ARG A 148 6.55 15.47 -11.49
C ARG A 148 7.28 15.90 -10.23
N VAL A 149 8.61 16.01 -10.32
CA VAL A 149 9.45 16.58 -9.26
C VAL A 149 10.42 17.58 -9.88
N LEU A 150 10.41 18.79 -9.35
CA LEU A 150 11.28 19.89 -9.76
C LEU A 150 12.25 20.24 -8.64
N MET A 151 13.48 20.55 -9.03
CA MET A 151 14.48 21.13 -8.15
C MET A 151 14.70 22.58 -8.51
N ASP A 152 14.64 23.42 -7.49
CA ASP A 152 14.90 24.83 -7.55
C ASP A 152 16.16 25.16 -6.74
N TRP A 153 17.17 25.67 -7.42
CA TRP A 153 18.45 26.11 -6.86
C TRP A 153 18.48 27.62 -6.62
N THR A 154 17.34 28.31 -6.78
CA THR A 154 17.25 29.73 -6.45
C THR A 154 17.60 29.95 -4.98
N GLY A 155 18.64 30.75 -4.72
CA GLY A 155 19.11 31.07 -3.37
C GLY A 155 20.08 30.05 -2.74
N THR A 156 20.45 28.97 -3.43
CA THR A 156 21.46 28.03 -2.95
C THR A 156 22.88 28.54 -3.19
N GLN A 157 23.81 28.19 -2.32
CA GLN A 157 25.22 28.54 -2.40
C GLN A 157 26.05 27.42 -3.03
N ALA A 158 27.24 27.77 -3.55
CA ALA A 158 28.19 26.78 -4.04
C ALA A 158 28.62 25.85 -2.88
N GLY A 159 28.25 24.57 -2.96
CA GLY A 159 28.48 23.58 -1.90
C GLY A 159 27.19 23.00 -1.31
N ASP A 160 26.03 23.58 -1.59
CA ASP A 160 24.74 23.04 -1.15
C ASP A 160 24.46 21.69 -1.84
N LEU A 161 24.18 20.68 -1.02
CA LEU A 161 23.95 19.30 -1.47
C LEU A 161 22.51 19.05 -1.97
N ALA A 162 21.59 19.99 -1.75
CA ALA A 162 20.20 19.90 -2.19
C ALA A 162 19.57 21.29 -2.40
N GLY A 163 18.91 21.48 -3.55
CA GLY A 163 18.00 22.60 -3.76
C GLY A 163 16.62 22.37 -3.13
N LYS A 164 15.72 23.35 -3.30
CA LYS A 164 14.33 23.23 -2.88
C LYS A 164 13.58 22.31 -3.84
N LEU A 165 13.02 21.22 -3.31
CA LEU A 165 12.17 20.31 -4.06
C LEU A 165 10.72 20.78 -4.07
N SER A 166 10.07 20.69 -5.22
CA SER A 166 8.62 20.80 -5.37
C SER A 166 8.09 19.64 -6.22
N TYR A 167 6.85 19.22 -5.98
CA TYR A 167 6.27 18.08 -6.67
C TYR A 167 4.81 18.31 -7.03
N THR A 168 4.33 17.54 -8.01
CA THR A 168 2.90 17.40 -8.30
C THR A 168 2.46 15.98 -7.96
N TYR A 169 1.25 15.87 -7.40
CA TYR A 169 0.61 14.59 -7.06
C TYR A 169 -0.64 14.41 -7.91
N GLY A 170 -0.82 13.23 -8.49
CA GLY A 170 -1.95 12.97 -9.39
C GLY A 170 -2.07 11.52 -9.79
N VAL A 171 -3.00 11.26 -10.71
CA VAL A 171 -3.05 9.98 -11.43
C VAL A 171 -1.78 9.85 -12.27
N ILE A 172 -1.18 8.66 -12.28
CA ILE A 172 0.02 8.35 -13.06
C ILE A 172 -0.42 7.71 -14.38
N PRO A 173 -0.36 8.44 -15.52
CA PRO A 173 -0.83 7.93 -16.81
C PRO A 173 -0.10 6.67 -17.29
N GLU A 174 1.15 6.50 -16.88
CA GLU A 174 2.04 5.42 -17.28
C GLU A 174 1.91 4.17 -16.39
N ALA A 175 1.14 4.25 -15.31
CA ALA A 175 0.84 3.11 -14.48
C ALA A 175 -0.14 2.16 -15.20
N GLU A 176 -0.07 0.87 -14.90
CA GLU A 176 -1.00 -0.10 -15.48
C GLU A 176 -2.44 0.31 -15.19
N ILE A 177 -3.24 0.39 -16.25
CA ILE A 177 -4.66 0.76 -16.16
C ILE A 177 -5.37 -0.34 -15.38
N ARG A 178 -5.80 -0.01 -14.16
CA ARG A 178 -6.62 -0.91 -13.34
C ARG A 178 -7.95 -1.13 -14.05
N LYS A 179 -8.26 -2.39 -14.35
CA LYS A 179 -9.53 -2.74 -14.99
C LYS A 179 -10.66 -2.63 -13.95
N PRO A 180 -11.83 -2.10 -14.35
CA PRO A 180 -13.01 -2.08 -13.49
C PRO A 180 -13.36 -3.46 -12.93
N TRP A 181 -13.88 -3.50 -11.71
CA TRP A 181 -14.43 -4.71 -11.14
C TRP A 181 -15.62 -5.19 -11.98
N LYS A 182 -15.47 -6.32 -12.68
CA LYS A 182 -16.44 -6.78 -13.68
C LYS A 182 -17.65 -7.51 -13.11
N GLY A 183 -17.58 -7.99 -11.86
CA GLY A 183 -18.69 -8.67 -11.21
C GLY A 183 -18.26 -9.57 -10.06
N ASP A 184 -19.25 -10.08 -9.34
CA ASP A 184 -19.06 -10.86 -8.10
C ASP A 184 -18.29 -12.17 -8.28
N TYR A 185 -18.13 -12.67 -9.50
CA TYR A 185 -17.28 -13.84 -9.78
C TYR A 185 -15.82 -13.60 -9.39
N TYR A 186 -15.35 -12.35 -9.38
CA TYR A 186 -14.00 -12.03 -8.89
C TYR A 186 -13.80 -12.27 -7.40
N TYR A 187 -14.86 -12.50 -6.60
CA TYR A 187 -14.72 -12.84 -5.17
C TYR A 187 -14.14 -14.23 -4.91
N LEU A 188 -14.15 -15.10 -5.91
CA LEU A 188 -13.58 -16.44 -5.84
C LEU A 188 -12.49 -16.59 -6.90
N LEU A 189 -11.41 -17.27 -6.54
CA LEU A 189 -10.37 -17.61 -7.50
C LEU A 189 -10.88 -18.72 -8.43
N PRO A 190 -10.59 -18.67 -9.75
CA PRO A 190 -10.92 -19.77 -10.64
C PRO A 190 -10.17 -21.04 -10.23
N ILE A 191 -10.85 -22.18 -10.27
CA ILE A 191 -10.20 -23.49 -10.17
C ILE A 191 -9.42 -23.71 -11.49
N PRO A 192 -8.15 -24.14 -11.45
CA PRO A 192 -7.40 -24.41 -12.67
C PRO A 192 -8.14 -25.36 -13.62
N ASN A 193 -8.24 -24.99 -14.91
CA ASN A 193 -9.01 -25.74 -15.90
C ASN A 193 -8.56 -27.20 -16.05
N ASP A 194 -7.28 -27.48 -15.86
CA ASP A 194 -6.76 -28.84 -15.90
C ASP A 194 -7.32 -29.70 -14.76
N GLU A 195 -7.53 -29.13 -13.57
CA GLU A 195 -8.12 -29.86 -12.44
C GLU A 195 -9.62 -30.12 -12.66
N ILE A 196 -10.34 -29.16 -13.25
CA ILE A 196 -11.74 -29.37 -13.68
C ILE A 196 -11.82 -30.51 -14.69
N ARG A 197 -10.95 -30.50 -15.71
CA ARG A 197 -10.91 -31.54 -16.76
C ARG A 197 -10.54 -32.91 -16.19
N LYS A 198 -9.49 -33.00 -15.36
CA LYS A 198 -9.05 -34.25 -14.71
C LYS A 198 -10.13 -34.86 -13.83
N SER A 199 -10.94 -34.02 -13.17
CA SER A 199 -12.02 -34.50 -12.30
C SER A 199 -13.16 -35.21 -13.04
N ASN A 200 -13.16 -35.18 -14.38
CA ASN A 200 -14.21 -35.78 -15.22
C ASN A 200 -15.63 -35.37 -14.80
N GLY A 201 -15.81 -34.09 -14.47
CA GLY A 201 -17.11 -33.51 -14.10
C GLY A 201 -17.48 -33.61 -12.63
N VAL A 202 -16.62 -34.18 -11.77
CA VAL A 202 -16.82 -34.19 -10.30
C VAL A 202 -16.58 -32.81 -9.70
N LEU A 203 -15.49 -32.14 -10.05
CA LEU A 203 -15.24 -30.77 -9.63
C LEU A 203 -16.03 -29.82 -10.52
N LYS A 204 -16.82 -28.96 -9.89
CA LYS A 204 -17.54 -27.86 -10.55
C LYS A 204 -16.74 -26.57 -10.38
N GLN A 205 -16.70 -25.76 -11.42
CA GLN A 205 -16.05 -24.46 -11.40
C GLN A 205 -16.79 -23.48 -10.49
N ASN A 206 -16.07 -22.50 -9.96
CA ASN A 206 -16.67 -21.37 -9.26
C ASN A 206 -17.59 -20.56 -10.20
N PRO A 207 -18.68 -19.98 -9.69
CA PRO A 207 -19.62 -19.23 -10.53
C PRO A 207 -18.95 -18.13 -11.35
N GLY A 208 -19.18 -18.12 -12.66
CA GLY A 208 -18.70 -17.07 -13.58
C GLY A 208 -17.34 -17.32 -14.24
N TYR A 209 -16.71 -18.48 -14.00
CA TYR A 209 -15.49 -18.92 -14.68
C TYR A 209 -15.71 -20.17 -15.55
#